data_AF-I4AAK0-F1
#
_entry.id   AF-I4AAK0-F1
#
_cell.length_a   1.000
_cell.length_b   1.000
_cell.length_c   1.000
_cell.angle_alpha   90.00
_cell.angle_beta   90.00
_cell.angle_gamma   90.00
#
_symmetry.space_group_name_H-M   'P 1'
#
loop_
_entity.id
_entity.type
_entity.pdbx_description
1 polymer ?
#
loop_
_entity_poly.entity_id
_entity_poly.type
_entity_poly.pdbx_seq_one_letter_code
_entity_poly.pdbx_strand_id
1 'polypeptide(L)'
;MLKINETLVLIQAEEKRNLNINKGDEIEAELSGGTPSMAGFRRELYFVIVGKCELKYGGMALRKYIEYIGVLVIFIVLLIASNGLNQYMRALTDSTFNYALNIPVQIIASFIFGVFIGSLHFINEYKKVGSWKVNKERLLVLGLPLFITLVIVNSHYLGITWPQLIVSFSFFLLVGNGIKYVAVFLGYVVISSFTKKYSKSIAIVEEEIEAKENQTTP
;
A
#
# COMPACT_ATOMS: atom_id res chain seq x y z
N MET A 1 -15.10 17.61 4.43
CA MET A 1 -15.65 18.78 3.71
C MET A 1 -15.25 20.10 4.41
N LEU A 2 -13.99 20.24 4.85
CA LEU A 2 -13.53 21.36 5.71
C LEU A 2 -12.19 22.00 5.27
N LYS A 3 -11.54 21.48 4.20
CA LYS A 3 -10.20 21.96 3.76
C LYS A 3 -10.22 23.17 2.81
N ILE A 4 -11.41 23.64 2.38
CA ILE A 4 -11.52 24.74 1.41
C ILE A 4 -11.35 26.11 2.09
N ASN A 5 -11.68 26.24 3.38
CA ASN A 5 -11.59 27.52 4.08
C ASN A 5 -10.15 27.95 4.36
N GLU A 6 -9.24 27.02 4.67
CA GLU A 6 -7.83 27.36 4.93
C GLU A 6 -7.10 27.85 3.68
N THR A 7 -7.49 27.35 2.48
CA THR A 7 -6.84 27.76 1.23
C THR A 7 -7.23 29.18 0.82
N LEU A 8 -8.44 29.62 1.15
CA LEU A 8 -8.93 30.97 0.86
C LEU A 8 -8.25 32.03 1.74
N VAL A 9 -7.94 31.69 3.00
CA VAL A 9 -7.23 32.59 3.92
C VAL A 9 -5.78 32.79 3.51
N LEU A 10 -5.11 31.75 2.99
CA LEU A 10 -3.72 31.84 2.53
C LEU A 10 -3.55 32.73 1.28
N ILE A 11 -4.52 32.71 0.35
CA ILE A 11 -4.45 33.53 -0.86
C ILE A 11 -4.58 35.03 -0.52
N GLN A 12 -5.43 35.40 0.44
CA GLN A 12 -5.53 36.80 0.88
C GLN A 12 -4.28 37.29 1.64
N ALA A 13 -3.55 36.37 2.31
CA ALA A 13 -2.33 36.72 3.03
C ALA A 13 -1.12 36.90 2.09
N GLU A 14 -1.07 36.19 0.96
CA GLU A 14 0.02 36.29 -0.01
C GLU A 14 -0.13 37.53 -0.91
N GLU A 15 -1.38 37.92 -1.23
CA GLU A 15 -1.68 39.17 -1.96
C GLU A 15 -1.32 40.42 -1.14
N LYS A 16 -1.54 40.38 0.19
CA LYS A 16 -1.07 41.42 1.13
C LYS A 16 0.45 41.52 1.26
N ARG A 17 1.20 40.49 0.86
CA ARG A 17 2.66 40.47 0.99
C ARG A 17 3.38 41.03 -0.24
N ASN A 18 2.74 40.99 -1.41
CA ASN A 18 3.26 41.59 -2.65
C ASN A 18 2.91 43.07 -2.80
N LEU A 19 1.86 43.53 -2.11
CA LEU A 19 1.59 44.94 -1.91
C LEU A 19 2.38 45.36 -0.66
N ASN A 20 3.52 46.03 -0.84
CA ASN A 20 4.41 46.50 0.22
C ASN A 20 3.74 47.62 1.06
N ILE A 21 2.61 47.33 1.70
CA ILE A 21 1.78 48.26 2.44
C ILE A 21 2.24 48.23 3.88
N ASN A 22 2.86 49.32 4.31
CA ASN A 22 3.27 49.48 5.70
C ASN A 22 2.04 49.66 6.58
N LYS A 23 2.14 49.17 7.82
CA LYS A 23 1.09 49.24 8.84
C LYS A 23 0.95 50.71 9.30
N GLY A 24 0.22 51.51 8.53
CA GLY A 24 0.05 52.95 8.76
C GLY A 24 -0.45 53.76 7.56
N ASP A 25 -0.47 53.19 6.35
CA ASP A 25 -0.95 53.93 5.17
C ASP A 25 -2.49 53.91 5.10
N GLU A 26 -3.10 55.09 5.28
CA GLU A 26 -4.50 55.33 4.95
C GLU A 26 -4.65 55.31 3.41
N ILE A 27 -5.20 54.22 2.90
CA ILE A 27 -5.55 54.09 1.49
C ILE A 27 -6.88 54.81 1.27
N GLU A 28 -6.83 56.04 0.80
CA GLU A 28 -8.00 56.71 0.21
C GLU A 28 -8.35 56.02 -1.11
N ALA A 29 -9.39 55.18 -1.06
CA ALA A 29 -9.97 54.60 -2.25
C ALA A 29 -10.82 55.65 -2.97
N GLU A 30 -10.27 56.29 -4.01
CA GLU A 30 -11.07 57.05 -4.98
C GLU A 30 -12.02 56.10 -5.72
N LEU A 31 -13.25 56.02 -5.22
CA LEU A 31 -14.38 55.40 -5.90
C LEU A 31 -14.82 56.29 -7.06
N SER A 32 -14.10 56.19 -8.18
CA SER A 32 -14.58 56.70 -9.47
C SER A 32 -15.87 55.96 -9.84
N GLY A 33 -16.97 56.73 -9.86
CA GLY A 33 -18.34 56.26 -10.09
C GLY A 33 -18.55 55.72 -11.50
N GLY A 34 -18.11 54.49 -11.74
CA GLY A 34 -18.57 53.67 -12.85
C GLY A 34 -18.92 52.32 -12.28
N THR A 35 -20.20 52.01 -12.11
CA THR A 35 -20.68 50.70 -11.64
C THR A 35 -20.06 49.60 -12.52
N PRO A 36 -19.07 48.83 -12.02
CA PRO A 36 -18.53 47.75 -12.81
C PRO A 36 -19.60 46.66 -12.87
N SER A 37 -20.04 46.34 -14.09
CA SER A 37 -20.97 45.24 -14.33
C SER A 37 -20.41 43.95 -13.72
N MET A 38 -21.02 43.51 -12.62
CA MET A 38 -20.72 42.29 -11.86
C MET A 38 -20.62 41.01 -12.72
N ALA A 39 -21.17 41.04 -13.95
CA ALA A 39 -21.16 39.91 -14.86
C ALA A 39 -19.80 39.67 -15.55
N GLY A 40 -18.97 40.71 -15.72
CA GLY A 40 -17.66 40.60 -16.39
C GLY A 40 -16.58 40.03 -15.48
N PHE A 41 -16.48 40.56 -14.25
CA PHE A 41 -15.44 40.19 -13.30
C PHE A 41 -15.56 38.73 -12.80
N ARG A 42 -16.77 38.18 -12.75
CA ARG A 42 -16.97 36.75 -12.41
C ARG A 42 -16.43 35.80 -13.48
N ARG A 43 -16.45 36.14 -14.77
CA ARG A 43 -16.01 35.18 -15.81
C ARG A 43 -14.49 34.99 -15.83
N GLU A 44 -13.74 36.06 -15.65
CA GLU A 44 -12.27 36.05 -15.58
C GLU A 44 -11.76 35.23 -14.37
N LEU A 45 -12.34 35.43 -13.19
CA LEU A 45 -11.97 34.72 -11.97
C LEU A 45 -12.27 33.20 -12.04
N TYR A 46 -13.39 32.80 -12.65
CA TYR A 46 -13.69 31.38 -12.82
C TYR A 46 -12.71 30.68 -13.78
N PHE A 47 -12.26 31.34 -14.84
CA PHE A 47 -11.31 30.74 -15.79
C PHE A 47 -9.92 30.53 -15.17
N VAL A 48 -9.45 31.49 -14.36
CA VAL A 48 -8.14 31.38 -13.68
C VAL A 48 -8.16 30.31 -12.59
N ILE A 49 -9.26 30.19 -11.83
CA ILE A 49 -9.38 29.18 -10.76
C ILE A 49 -9.54 27.77 -11.36
N VAL A 50 -10.37 27.60 -12.39
CA VAL A 50 -10.58 26.28 -13.03
C VAL A 50 -9.30 25.84 -13.78
N GLY A 51 -8.64 26.73 -14.51
CA GLY A 51 -7.41 26.42 -15.26
C GLY A 51 -6.22 26.04 -14.37
N LYS A 52 -6.02 26.69 -13.22
CA LYS A 52 -4.97 26.29 -12.26
C LYS A 52 -5.29 25.00 -11.50
N CYS A 53 -6.58 24.66 -11.34
CA CYS A 53 -6.96 23.41 -10.69
C CYS A 53 -6.68 22.19 -11.58
N GLU A 54 -6.98 22.25 -12.88
CA GLU A 54 -6.75 21.10 -13.77
C GLU A 54 -5.26 20.74 -13.93
N LEU A 55 -4.36 21.74 -14.01
CA LEU A 55 -2.93 21.49 -14.17
C LEU A 55 -2.23 20.94 -12.91
N LYS A 56 -2.73 21.26 -11.71
CA LYS A 56 -2.14 20.77 -10.45
C LYS A 56 -2.63 19.36 -10.07
N TYR A 57 -3.80 18.96 -10.54
CA TYR A 57 -4.35 17.62 -10.30
C TYR A 57 -3.92 16.58 -11.34
N GLY A 58 -3.59 16.98 -12.57
CA GLY A 58 -3.15 16.06 -13.63
C GLY A 58 -1.83 15.32 -13.30
N GLY A 59 -0.84 16.03 -12.75
CA GLY A 59 0.49 15.45 -12.45
C GLY A 59 0.50 14.45 -11.28
N MET A 60 -0.31 14.69 -10.24
CA MET A 60 -0.40 13.78 -9.09
C MET A 60 -1.22 12.52 -9.39
N ALA A 61 -2.18 12.60 -10.32
CA ALA A 61 -2.95 11.45 -10.76
C ALA A 61 -2.11 10.49 -11.64
N LEU A 62 -1.30 11.03 -12.56
CA LEU A 62 -0.53 10.24 -13.51
C LEU A 62 0.53 9.36 -12.82
N ARG A 63 1.23 9.88 -11.80
CA ARG A 63 2.25 9.11 -11.07
C ARG A 63 1.66 7.91 -10.35
N LYS A 64 0.50 8.07 -9.71
CA LYS A 64 -0.22 6.96 -9.07
C LYS A 64 -0.67 5.93 -10.10
N TYR A 65 -1.13 6.37 -11.27
CA TYR A 65 -1.56 5.49 -12.34
C TYR A 65 -0.42 4.63 -12.89
N ILE A 66 0.77 5.23 -13.06
CA ILE A 66 1.99 4.49 -13.46
C ILE A 66 2.38 3.45 -12.41
N GLU A 67 2.29 3.77 -11.11
CA GLU A 67 2.53 2.80 -10.03
C GLU A 67 1.56 1.61 -10.11
N TYR A 68 0.26 1.86 -10.33
CA TYR A 68 -0.74 0.78 -10.47
C TYR A 68 -0.53 -0.07 -11.73
N ILE A 69 -0.20 0.55 -12.87
CA ILE A 69 0.12 -0.19 -14.09
C ILE A 69 1.35 -1.07 -13.88
N GLY A 70 2.40 -0.56 -13.23
CA GLY A 70 3.59 -1.35 -12.93
C GLY A 70 3.29 -2.59 -12.09
N VAL A 71 2.50 -2.44 -11.03
CA VAL A 71 2.02 -3.56 -10.21
C VAL A 71 1.20 -4.55 -11.05
N LEU A 72 0.31 -4.07 -11.92
CA LEU A 72 -0.52 -4.91 -12.78
C LEU A 72 0.33 -5.71 -13.77
N VAL A 73 1.34 -5.09 -14.39
CA VAL A 73 2.26 -5.77 -15.32
C VAL A 73 3.03 -6.87 -14.60
N ILE A 74 3.57 -6.58 -13.41
CA ILE A 74 4.29 -7.58 -12.60
C ILE A 74 3.34 -8.74 -12.24
N PHE A 75 2.09 -8.44 -11.88
CA PHE A 75 1.08 -9.46 -11.58
C PHE A 75 0.79 -10.37 -12.78
N ILE A 76 0.65 -9.81 -13.98
CA ILE A 76 0.44 -10.57 -15.22
C ILE A 76 1.65 -11.45 -15.53
N VAL A 77 2.87 -10.91 -15.43
CA VAL A 77 4.11 -11.67 -15.64
C VAL A 77 4.20 -12.83 -14.65
N LEU A 78 3.86 -12.60 -13.37
CA LEU A 78 3.87 -13.63 -12.34
C LEU A 78 2.85 -14.74 -12.62
N LEU A 79 1.66 -14.39 -13.11
CA LEU A 79 0.64 -15.35 -13.53
C LEU A 79 1.11 -16.22 -14.70
N ILE A 80 1.69 -15.60 -15.73
CA ILE A 80 2.21 -16.32 -16.90
C ILE A 80 3.36 -17.25 -16.47
N ALA A 81 4.30 -16.76 -15.66
CA ALA A 81 5.42 -17.54 -15.16
C ALA A 81 4.96 -18.73 -14.30
N SER A 82 4.00 -18.52 -13.40
CA SER A 82 3.43 -19.58 -12.56
C SER A 82 2.72 -20.65 -13.39
N ASN A 83 1.96 -20.24 -14.41
CA ASN A 83 1.28 -21.18 -15.30
C ASN A 83 2.28 -21.96 -16.15
N GLY A 84 3.32 -21.29 -16.69
CA GLY A 84 4.39 -21.94 -17.45
C GLY A 84 5.17 -22.96 -16.62
N LEU A 85 5.54 -22.61 -15.38
CA LEU A 85 6.15 -23.53 -14.43
C LEU A 85 5.27 -24.74 -14.14
N ASN A 86 3.97 -24.53 -13.92
CA ASN A 86 3.04 -25.64 -13.68
C ASN A 86 2.92 -26.58 -14.89
N GLN A 87 2.88 -26.04 -16.12
CA GLN A 87 2.83 -26.85 -17.33
C GLN A 87 4.13 -27.64 -17.53
N TYR A 88 5.27 -26.99 -17.34
CA TYR A 88 6.57 -27.63 -17.42
C TYR A 88 6.72 -28.77 -16.40
N MET A 89 6.34 -28.53 -15.15
CA MET A 89 6.40 -29.55 -14.10
C MET A 89 5.41 -30.69 -14.34
N ARG A 90 4.23 -30.43 -14.90
CA ARG A 90 3.29 -31.49 -15.31
C ARG A 90 3.90 -32.37 -16.40
N ALA A 91 4.46 -31.78 -17.44
CA ALA A 91 5.13 -32.53 -18.51
C ALA A 91 6.27 -33.41 -17.97
N LEU A 92 7.08 -32.90 -17.04
CA LEU A 92 8.14 -33.68 -16.37
C LEU A 92 7.60 -34.78 -15.45
N THR A 93 6.47 -34.53 -14.78
CA THR A 93 5.84 -35.52 -13.90
C THR A 93 5.29 -36.67 -14.73
N ASP A 94 4.63 -36.38 -15.84
CA ASP A 94 4.04 -37.38 -16.73
C ASP A 94 5.12 -38.26 -17.39
N SER A 95 6.32 -37.72 -17.63
CA SER A 95 7.45 -38.48 -18.18
C SER A 95 8.24 -39.30 -17.15
N THR A 96 8.29 -38.83 -15.90
CA THR A 96 9.23 -39.37 -14.88
C THR A 96 8.51 -40.09 -13.73
N PHE A 97 7.16 -40.03 -13.67
CA PHE A 97 6.32 -40.51 -12.56
C PHE A 97 6.73 -39.99 -11.16
N ASN A 98 7.54 -38.94 -11.09
CA ASN A 98 8.08 -38.42 -9.83
C ASN A 98 7.27 -37.22 -9.34
N TYR A 99 6.20 -37.49 -8.61
CA TYR A 99 5.33 -36.47 -8.00
C TYR A 99 6.02 -35.68 -6.87
N ALA A 100 7.12 -36.19 -6.31
CA ALA A 100 7.79 -35.59 -5.16
C ALA A 100 8.41 -34.22 -5.48
N LEU A 101 8.77 -33.96 -6.74
CA LEU A 101 9.33 -32.67 -7.16
C LEU A 101 8.27 -31.64 -7.54
N ASN A 102 7.08 -32.07 -7.97
CA ASN A 102 6.03 -31.17 -8.44
C ASN A 102 5.38 -30.41 -7.27
N ILE A 103 5.10 -31.09 -6.15
CA ILE A 103 4.43 -30.49 -4.99
C ILE A 103 5.24 -29.32 -4.39
N PRO A 104 6.55 -29.45 -4.08
CA PRO A 104 7.34 -28.35 -3.55
C PRO A 104 7.39 -27.14 -4.49
N VAL A 105 7.53 -27.34 -5.81
CA VAL A 105 7.56 -26.25 -6.79
C VAL A 105 6.24 -25.48 -6.81
N GLN A 106 5.10 -26.19 -6.76
CA GLN A 106 3.79 -25.55 -6.67
C GLN A 106 3.62 -24.74 -5.38
N ILE A 107 4.09 -25.27 -4.25
CA ILE A 107 4.08 -24.57 -2.96
C ILE A 107 4.91 -23.29 -3.04
N ILE A 108 6.14 -23.36 -3.55
CA ILE A 108 7.04 -22.21 -3.67
C ILE A 108 6.44 -21.14 -4.59
N ALA A 109 5.93 -21.52 -5.77
CA ALA A 109 5.31 -20.59 -6.70
C ALA A 109 4.08 -19.90 -6.09
N SER A 110 3.22 -20.67 -5.42
CA SER A 110 2.02 -20.15 -4.74
C SER A 110 2.38 -19.25 -3.55
N PHE A 111 3.43 -19.59 -2.80
CA PHE A 111 3.93 -18.77 -1.70
C PHE A 111 4.44 -17.42 -2.20
N ILE A 112 5.23 -17.40 -3.28
CA ILE A 112 5.72 -16.16 -3.92
C ILE A 112 4.54 -15.29 -4.36
N PHE A 113 3.47 -15.90 -4.90
CA PHE A 113 2.25 -15.19 -5.26
C PHE A 113 1.56 -14.56 -4.04
N GLY A 114 1.49 -15.28 -2.93
CA GLY A 114 1.01 -14.76 -1.65
C GLY A 114 1.83 -13.58 -1.12
N VAL A 115 3.16 -13.69 -1.20
CA VAL A 115 4.08 -12.61 -0.84
C VAL A 115 3.85 -11.39 -1.73
N PHE A 116 3.64 -11.57 -3.03
CA PHE A 116 3.32 -10.48 -3.94
C PHE A 116 2.04 -9.76 -3.55
N ILE A 117 0.95 -10.48 -3.25
CA ILE A 117 -0.31 -9.88 -2.81
C ILE A 117 -0.12 -9.07 -1.53
N GLY A 118 0.56 -9.64 -0.52
CA GLY A 118 0.78 -8.94 0.74
C GLY A 118 1.83 -7.83 0.64
N SER A 119 2.68 -7.82 -0.40
CA SER A 119 3.64 -6.74 -0.63
C SER A 119 2.95 -5.39 -0.89
N LEU A 120 1.71 -5.38 -1.39
CA LEU A 120 0.92 -4.15 -1.53
C LEU A 120 0.72 -3.46 -0.18
N HIS A 121 0.44 -4.23 0.86
CA HIS A 121 0.37 -3.73 2.24
C HIS A 121 1.75 -3.29 2.73
N PHE A 122 2.78 -4.06 2.41
CA PHE A 122 4.16 -3.75 2.77
C PHE A 122 4.66 -2.42 2.19
N ILE A 123 4.29 -2.08 0.93
CA ILE A 123 4.66 -0.80 0.29
C ILE A 123 4.06 0.39 1.05
N ASN A 124 2.82 0.27 1.50
CA ASN A 124 2.18 1.32 2.30
C ASN A 124 2.87 1.49 3.67
N GLU A 125 3.28 0.37 4.28
CA GLU A 125 4.02 0.38 5.53
C GLU A 125 5.45 0.90 5.38
N TYR A 126 6.09 0.62 4.24
CA TYR A 126 7.45 1.04 3.93
C TYR A 126 7.61 2.56 3.94
N LYS A 127 6.59 3.31 3.52
CA LYS A 127 6.57 4.78 3.52
C LYS A 127 6.53 5.41 4.91
N LYS A 128 6.16 4.65 5.96
CA LYS A 128 6.09 5.17 7.33
C LYS A 128 7.48 5.32 7.94
N VAL A 129 7.65 6.32 8.80
CA VAL A 129 8.88 6.49 9.60
C VAL A 129 8.77 5.63 10.85
N GLY A 130 9.80 4.83 11.16
CA GLY A 130 9.80 3.94 12.32
C GLY A 130 10.71 2.74 12.16
N SER A 131 10.83 1.93 13.21
CA SER A 131 11.60 0.69 13.20
C SER A 131 10.74 -0.49 12.76
N TRP A 132 11.34 -1.37 11.95
CA TRP A 132 10.69 -2.60 11.53
C TRP A 132 10.49 -3.53 12.72
N LYS A 133 9.24 -3.96 12.93
CA LYS A 133 8.87 -4.95 13.92
C LYS A 133 8.01 -6.03 13.29
N VAL A 134 8.40 -7.28 13.50
CA VAL A 134 7.60 -8.43 13.10
C VAL A 134 6.54 -8.68 14.17
N ASN A 135 5.27 -8.76 13.75
CA ASN A 135 4.18 -9.20 14.60
C ASN A 135 4.27 -10.72 14.81
N LYS A 136 4.99 -11.12 15.86
CA LYS A 136 5.18 -12.53 16.24
C LYS A 136 3.87 -13.24 16.53
N GLU A 137 2.91 -12.56 17.15
CA GLU A 137 1.59 -13.14 17.49
C GLU A 137 0.84 -13.52 16.22
N ARG A 138 0.75 -12.62 15.24
CA ARG A 138 0.11 -12.91 13.95
C ARG A 138 0.82 -14.04 13.20
N LEU A 139 2.16 -14.04 13.21
CA LEU A 139 2.95 -15.07 12.55
C LEU A 139 2.78 -16.45 13.20
N LEU A 140 2.71 -16.50 14.54
CA LEU A 140 2.53 -17.76 15.27
C LEU A 140 1.10 -18.28 15.20
N VAL A 141 0.09 -17.41 15.33
CA VAL A 141 -1.32 -17.84 15.35
C VAL A 141 -1.82 -18.21 13.96
N LEU A 142 -1.42 -17.47 12.92
CA LEU A 142 -1.90 -17.71 11.55
C LEU A 142 -0.85 -18.42 10.69
N GLY A 143 0.42 -18.04 10.81
CA GLY A 143 1.49 -18.59 9.97
C GLY A 143 1.90 -20.01 10.36
N LEU A 144 2.01 -20.30 11.67
CA LEU A 144 2.46 -21.60 12.15
C LEU A 144 1.53 -22.75 11.72
N PRO A 145 0.19 -22.66 11.88
CA PRO A 145 -0.70 -23.74 11.46
C PRO A 145 -0.67 -23.98 9.95
N LEU A 146 -0.59 -22.91 9.15
CA LEU A 146 -0.46 -23.00 7.68
C LEU A 146 0.87 -23.64 7.29
N PHE A 147 1.96 -23.25 7.94
CA PHE A 147 3.28 -23.82 7.69
C PHE A 147 3.34 -25.32 8.03
N ILE A 148 2.83 -25.70 9.21
CA ILE A 148 2.75 -27.11 9.63
C ILE A 148 1.93 -27.92 8.62
N THR A 149 0.80 -27.38 8.16
CA THR A 149 -0.03 -28.03 7.14
C THR A 149 0.76 -28.32 5.87
N LEU A 150 1.54 -27.36 5.37
CA LEU A 150 2.38 -27.56 4.18
C LEU A 150 3.50 -28.57 4.42
N VAL A 151 4.14 -28.55 5.59
CA VAL A 151 5.19 -29.51 5.95
C VAL A 151 4.64 -30.92 6.02
N ILE A 152 3.48 -31.12 6.64
CA ILE A 152 2.82 -32.43 6.73
C ILE A 152 2.53 -32.96 5.32
N VAL A 153 1.89 -32.16 4.46
CA VAL A 153 1.58 -32.54 3.08
C VAL A 153 2.86 -32.91 2.34
N ASN A 154 3.91 -32.09 2.41
CA ASN A 154 5.17 -32.33 1.71
C ASN A 154 5.88 -33.60 2.20
N SER A 155 5.94 -33.79 3.52
CA SER A 155 6.55 -34.98 4.15
C SER A 155 5.86 -36.28 3.75
N HIS A 156 4.53 -36.27 3.57
CA HIS A 156 3.79 -37.42 3.08
C HIS A 156 4.24 -37.83 1.67
N TYR A 157 4.45 -36.86 0.77
CA TYR A 157 4.94 -37.13 -0.59
C TYR A 157 6.43 -37.52 -0.65
N LEU A 158 7.19 -37.28 0.42
CA LEU A 158 8.56 -37.80 0.57
C LEU A 158 8.59 -39.23 1.12
N GLY A 159 7.44 -39.87 1.31
CA GLY A 159 7.34 -41.27 1.76
C GLY A 159 7.25 -41.44 3.28
N ILE A 160 7.07 -40.36 4.04
CA ILE A 160 6.86 -40.45 5.49
C ILE A 160 5.43 -40.93 5.76
N THR A 161 5.31 -41.97 6.59
CA THR A 161 4.02 -42.55 6.99
C THR A 161 3.35 -41.69 8.06
N TRP A 162 2.09 -41.34 7.82
CA TRP A 162 1.26 -40.55 8.74
C TRP A 162 -0.04 -41.32 9.08
N PRO A 163 -0.68 -41.01 10.23
CA PRO A 163 -2.01 -41.52 10.55
C PRO A 163 -3.03 -41.27 9.43
N GLN A 164 -3.97 -42.20 9.25
CA GLN A 164 -4.96 -42.19 8.15
C GLN A 164 -5.73 -40.86 8.04
N LEU A 165 -6.09 -40.24 9.18
CA LEU A 165 -6.77 -38.95 9.20
C LEU A 165 -5.97 -37.85 8.50
N ILE A 166 -4.65 -37.80 8.72
CA ILE A 166 -3.74 -36.82 8.12
C ILE A 166 -3.58 -37.08 6.62
N VAL A 167 -3.50 -38.36 6.22
CA VAL A 167 -3.42 -38.75 4.82
C VAL A 167 -4.68 -38.35 4.06
N SER A 168 -5.87 -38.65 4.61
CA SER A 168 -7.15 -38.25 4.00
C SER A 168 -7.28 -36.73 3.86
N PHE A 169 -6.86 -35.98 4.89
CA PHE A 169 -6.86 -34.52 4.83
C PHE A 169 -5.88 -33.98 3.78
N SER A 170 -4.66 -34.53 3.72
CA SER A 170 -3.66 -34.15 2.73
C SER A 170 -4.12 -34.45 1.30
N PHE A 171 -4.76 -35.59 1.09
CA PHE A 171 -5.35 -35.96 -0.19
C PHE A 171 -6.48 -35.01 -0.60
N PHE A 172 -7.37 -34.65 0.33
CA PHE A 172 -8.42 -33.66 0.09
C PHE A 172 -7.83 -32.30 -0.34
N LEU A 173 -6.79 -31.84 0.36
CA LEU A 173 -6.09 -30.59 0.00
C LEU A 173 -5.40 -30.69 -1.37
N LEU A 174 -4.90 -31.85 -1.77
CA LEU A 174 -4.31 -32.03 -3.10
C LEU A 174 -5.39 -31.96 -4.20
N VAL A 175 -6.42 -32.80 -4.09
CA VAL A 175 -7.47 -32.93 -5.10
C VAL A 175 -8.21 -31.61 -5.32
N GLY A 176 -8.46 -30.88 -4.23
CA GLY A 176 -9.12 -29.57 -4.29
C GLY A 176 -8.21 -28.40 -4.71
N ASN A 177 -6.94 -28.62 -5.07
CA ASN A 177 -5.93 -27.56 -5.19
C ASN A 177 -5.78 -26.69 -3.92
N GLY A 178 -6.23 -27.17 -2.76
CA GLY A 178 -6.18 -26.52 -1.46
C GLY A 178 -4.77 -26.08 -1.06
N ILE A 179 -3.75 -26.88 -1.41
CA ILE A 179 -2.33 -26.60 -1.12
C ILE A 179 -1.91 -25.24 -1.67
N LYS A 180 -2.37 -24.86 -2.88
CA LYS A 180 -2.03 -23.58 -3.49
C LYS A 180 -2.57 -22.42 -2.66
N TYR A 181 -3.83 -22.51 -2.24
CA TYR A 181 -4.45 -21.47 -1.40
C TYR A 181 -3.76 -21.36 -0.04
N VAL A 182 -3.46 -22.49 0.61
CA VAL A 182 -2.72 -22.51 1.89
C VAL A 182 -1.35 -21.82 1.74
N ALA A 183 -0.62 -22.11 0.66
CA ALA A 183 0.67 -21.49 0.38
C ALA A 183 0.55 -19.98 0.07
N VAL A 184 -0.46 -19.55 -0.70
CA VAL A 184 -0.76 -18.13 -0.95
C VAL A 184 -1.08 -17.41 0.37
N PHE A 185 -1.93 -17.98 1.21
CA PHE A 185 -2.25 -17.39 2.51
C PHE A 185 -1.03 -17.31 3.42
N LEU A 186 -0.18 -18.35 3.44
CA LEU A 186 1.06 -18.31 4.21
C LEU A 186 1.99 -17.18 3.73
N GLY A 187 2.20 -17.06 2.41
CA GLY A 187 3.01 -15.98 1.83
C GLY A 187 2.47 -14.59 2.21
N TYR A 188 1.15 -14.42 2.12
CA TYR A 188 0.48 -13.19 2.54
C TYR A 188 0.65 -12.90 4.04
N VAL A 189 0.47 -13.90 4.92
CA VAL A 189 0.62 -13.75 6.38
C VAL A 189 2.05 -13.38 6.74
N VAL A 190 3.05 -14.02 6.12
CA VAL A 190 4.47 -13.74 6.36
C VAL A 190 4.77 -12.28 6.02
N ILE A 191 4.45 -11.82 4.80
CA ILE A 191 4.79 -10.44 4.40
C ILE A 191 3.96 -9.39 5.14
N SER A 192 2.69 -9.67 5.44
CA SER A 192 1.81 -8.75 6.17
C SER A 192 2.07 -8.71 7.69
N SER A 193 2.93 -9.60 8.21
CA SER A 193 3.39 -9.56 9.60
C SER A 193 4.45 -8.48 9.87
N PHE A 194 5.08 -7.96 8.82
CA PHE A 194 6.05 -6.88 8.92
C PHE A 194 5.32 -5.54 9.06
N THR A 195 5.48 -4.92 10.21
CA THR A 195 4.87 -3.61 10.53
C THR A 195 5.95 -2.64 11.00
N LYS A 196 5.73 -1.32 10.84
CA LYS A 196 6.61 -0.33 11.45
C LYS A 196 5.99 0.17 12.74
N LYS A 197 6.75 0.08 13.84
CA LYS A 197 6.34 0.71 15.10
C LYS A 197 6.95 2.10 15.14
N TYR A 198 6.13 3.12 15.35
CA TYR A 198 6.64 4.46 15.63
C TYR A 198 7.54 4.40 16.86
N SER A 199 8.76 4.93 16.72
CA SER A 199 9.68 5.00 17.84
C SER A 199 9.08 5.95 18.87
N LYS A 200 8.69 5.42 20.03
CA LYS A 200 8.11 6.19 21.14
C LYS A 200 9.03 7.36 21.57
N SER A 201 10.33 7.27 21.29
CA SER A 201 11.30 8.34 21.52
C SER A 201 11.01 9.61 20.72
N ILE A 202 10.43 9.52 19.52
CA ILE A 202 10.11 10.71 18.72
C ILE A 202 8.84 11.38 19.25
N ALA A 203 7.86 10.60 19.70
CA ALA A 203 6.65 11.14 20.32
C ALA A 203 6.95 11.89 21.64
N ILE A 204 7.90 11.38 22.44
CA ILE A 204 8.35 12.07 23.66
C ILE A 204 9.08 13.38 23.32
N VAL A 205 9.87 13.40 22.23
CA VAL A 205 10.56 14.61 21.79
C VAL A 205 9.58 15.64 21.23
N GLU A 206 8.55 15.24 20.48
CA GLU A 206 7.47 16.14 20.04
C GLU A 206 6.69 16.71 21.24
N GLU A 207 6.33 15.89 22.23
CA GLU A 207 5.66 16.36 23.46
C GLU A 207 6.54 17.36 24.24
N GLU A 208 7.85 17.11 24.37
CA GLU A 208 8.77 18.04 25.03
C GLU A 208 8.94 19.36 24.25
N ILE A 209 8.88 19.33 22.92
CA ILE A 209 8.97 20.53 22.08
C ILE A 209 7.68 21.36 22.21
N GLU A 210 6.50 20.73 22.10
CA GLU A 210 5.21 21.43 22.27
C GLU A 210 5.05 22.01 23.70
N ALA A 211 5.53 21.29 24.72
CA ALA A 211 5.51 21.78 26.10
C ALA A 211 6.41 23.02 26.31
N LYS A 212 7.56 23.09 25.63
CA LYS A 212 8.46 24.25 25.70
C LYS A 212 7.93 25.45 24.94
N GLU A 213 7.31 25.26 23.78
CA GLU A 213 6.77 26.36 22.96
C GLU A 213 5.63 27.11 23.67
N ASN A 214 4.76 26.38 24.38
CA ASN A 214 3.66 26.95 25.17
C ASN A 214 4.12 27.74 26.43
N GLN A 215 5.37 27.59 26.90
CA GLN A 215 5.89 28.36 28.03
C GLN A 215 6.48 29.72 27.63
N THR A 216 6.72 29.95 26.33
CA THR A 216 7.43 31.14 25.82
C THR A 216 6.53 32.24 25.24
N THR A 217 5.21 32.08 25.25
CA THR A 217 4.26 33.09 24.77
C THR A 217 3.59 33.83 25.95
N PRO A 218 4.08 35.03 26.34
CA PRO A 218 3.46 35.88 27.36
C PRO A 218 2.22 36.64 26.86
#